data_AF-A0A3N5JHP9-F1
#
_entry.id   AF-A0A3N5JHP9-F1
#
_cell.length_a   1.000
_cell.length_b   1.000
_cell.length_c   1.000
_cell.angle_alpha   90.00
_cell.angle_beta   90.00
_cell.angle_gamma   90.00
#
_symmetry.space_group_name_H-M   'P 1'
#
loop_
_entity.id
_entity.type
_entity.pdbx_description
1 polymer ?
#
loop_
_entity_poly.entity_id
_entity_poly.type
_entity_poly.pdbx_seq_one_letter_code
_entity_poly.pdbx_strand_id
1 'polypeptide(L)' 'MAVARNLDRFPPDFMFSLSNEEFDILKFHFGTSSWCGTRKLPRAFTEQGVAMLSSV' A
#
# COMPACT_ATOMS: atom_id res chain seq x y z
N MET A 1 -0.24 7.75 5.38
CA MET A 1 0.81 7.99 4.36
C MET A 1 0.73 9.42 3.88
N ALA A 2 1.86 10.12 3.80
CA ALA A 2 1.93 11.51 3.31
C ALA A 2 1.43 11.65 1.86
N VAL A 3 1.64 10.61 1.05
CA VAL A 3 1.16 10.49 -0.34
C VAL A 3 -0.38 10.51 -0.43
N ALA A 4 -1.06 9.79 0.46
CA ALA A 4 -2.53 9.71 0.45
C ALA A 4 -3.24 11.04 0.77
N ARG A 5 -2.50 12.05 1.25
CA ARG A 5 -3.00 13.40 1.51
C ARG A 5 -2.75 14.38 0.35
N ASN A 6 -1.96 13.97 -0.65
CA ASN A 6 -1.56 14.78 -1.82
C ASN A 6 -1.82 14.01 -3.12
N LEU A 7 -2.95 13.30 -3.19
CA LEU A 7 -3.27 12.45 -4.34
C LEU A 7 -3.45 13.25 -5.65
N ASP A 8 -3.78 14.53 -5.56
CA ASP A 8 -3.89 15.45 -6.70
C ASP A 8 -2.57 15.64 -7.46
N ARG A 9 -1.43 15.39 -6.80
CA ARG A 9 -0.09 15.52 -7.40
C ARG A 9 0.36 14.30 -8.17
N PHE A 10 -0.39 13.21 -8.12
CA PHE A 10 0.00 11.94 -8.71
C PHE A 10 -1.00 11.51 -9.79
N PRO A 11 -0.54 10.75 -10.81
CA PRO A 11 -1.44 10.13 -11.78
C PRO A 11 -2.49 9.24 -11.08
N PRO A 12 -3.69 9.06 -11.68
CA PRO A 12 -4.72 8.20 -11.11
C PRO A 12 -4.26 6.74 -10.93
N ASP A 13 -3.32 6.27 -11.76
CA ASP A 13 -2.77 4.90 -11.72
C ASP A 13 -1.52 4.76 -10.83
N PHE A 14 -1.25 5.72 -9.95
CA PHE A 14 -0.03 5.72 -9.14
C PHE A 14 -0.05 4.68 -8.00
N MET A 15 -1.23 4.45 -7.41
CA MET A 15 -1.43 3.55 -6.29
C MET A 15 -2.81 2.92 -6.34
N PHE A 16 -2.92 1.70 -5.84
CA PHE A 16 -4.18 0.98 -5.70
C PHE A 16 -4.32 0.39 -4.29
N SER A 17 -5.56 0.12 -3.85
CA SER A 17 -5.82 -0.60 -2.60
C SER A 17 -5.79 -2.10 -2.86
N LEU A 18 -5.09 -2.84 -2.00
CA LEU A 18 -5.15 -4.29 -2.00
C LEU A 18 -6.52 -4.76 -1.50
N SER A 19 -6.98 -5.90 -2.00
CA SER A 19 -8.12 -6.63 -1.43
C SER A 19 -7.74 -7.33 -0.12
N ASN A 20 -8.73 -7.76 0.66
CA ASN A 20 -8.44 -8.52 1.90
C ASN A 20 -7.72 -9.82 1.58
N GLU A 21 -8.10 -10.51 0.49
CA GLU A 21 -7.51 -11.79 0.07
C GLU A 21 -6.03 -11.61 -0.31
N GLU A 22 -5.71 -10.62 -1.14
CA GLU A 22 -4.33 -10.30 -1.50
C GLU A 22 -3.51 -9.89 -0.27
N PHE A 23 -4.12 -9.10 0.62
CA PHE A 23 -3.45 -8.69 1.85
C PHE A 23 -3.22 -9.86 2.80
N ASP A 24 -4.14 -10.81 2.88
CA ASP A 24 -4.01 -12.01 3.70
C ASP A 24 -2.91 -12.94 3.16
N ILE A 25 -2.71 -13.02 1.85
CA ILE A 25 -1.57 -13.72 1.23
C ILE A 25 -0.24 -13.02 1.56
N LEU A 26 -0.24 -11.69 1.66
CA LEU A 26 0.94 -10.90 2.03
C LEU A 26 1.21 -10.87 3.54
N LYS A 27 0.25 -11.27 4.38
CA LYS A 27 0.44 -11.31 5.83
C LYS A 27 1.37 -12.46 6.21
N PHE A 28 2.37 -12.14 7.02
CA PHE A 28 3.31 -13.11 7.55
C PHE A 28 2.61 -14.11 8.47
N HIS A 29 2.63 -15.40 8.08
CA HIS A 29 1.88 -16.49 8.73
C HIS A 29 2.18 -16.66 10.24
N PHE A 30 3.38 -16.29 10.70
CA PHE A 30 3.87 -16.63 12.05
C PHE A 30 4.04 -15.43 13.00
N GLY A 31 3.62 -14.23 12.60
CA GLY A 31 3.98 -13.02 13.35
C GLY A 31 3.02 -11.87 13.09
N THR A 32 1.72 -12.11 13.24
CA THR A 32 0.72 -11.04 13.25
C THR A 32 0.49 -10.56 14.68
N SER A 33 0.48 -9.24 14.86
CA SER A 33 0.22 -8.61 16.16
C SER A 33 -1.19 -8.95 16.64
N SER A 34 -1.32 -9.49 17.86
CA SER A 34 -2.60 -9.88 18.46
C SER A 34 -3.48 -8.69 18.86
N TRP A 35 -2.88 -7.54 19.17
CA TRP A 35 -3.57 -6.41 19.79
C TRP A 35 -3.88 -5.24 18.83
N CYS A 36 -3.20 -5.17 17.68
CA CYS A 36 -3.34 -4.04 16.77
C CYS A 36 -3.11 -4.49 15.33
N GLY A 37 -4.12 -5.15 14.77
CA GLY A 37 -4.16 -5.45 13.34
C GLY A 37 -4.31 -4.18 12.51
N THR A 38 -4.03 -4.30 11.21
CA THR A 38 -4.21 -3.24 10.23
C THR A 38 -5.67 -2.77 10.18
N ARG A 39 -5.95 -1.54 10.65
CA ARG A 39 -7.31 -0.96 10.67
C ARG A 39 -7.82 -0.47 9.31
N LYS A 40 -6.95 -0.33 8.32
CA LYS A 40 -7.27 0.11 6.96
C LYS A 40 -6.45 -0.70 5.97
N LEU A 41 -7.08 -1.26 4.94
CA LEU A 41 -6.40 -1.98 3.87
C LEU A 41 -5.21 -1.16 3.36
N PRO A 42 -4.01 -1.78 3.29
CA PRO A 42 -2.84 -1.09 2.78
C PRO A 42 -3.03 -0.76 1.30
N ARG A 43 -2.42 0.34 0.90
CA ARG A 43 -2.31 0.71 -0.52
C ARG A 43 -0.93 0.31 -1.02
N ALA A 44 -0.90 -0.28 -2.20
CA ALA A 44 0.30 -0.64 -2.94
C ALA A 44 0.55 0.36 -4.07
N PHE A 45 1.82 0.53 -4.44
CA PHE A 45 2.23 1.35 -5.59
C PHE A 45 2.24 0.48 -6.85
N THR A 46 1.97 1.11 -7.98
CA THR A 46 2.22 0.48 -9.28
C THR A 46 3.71 0.49 -9.61
N GLU A 47 4.13 -0.32 -10.58
CA GLU A 47 5.53 -0.39 -11.02
C GLU A 47 6.06 0.98 -11.45
N GLN A 48 5.24 1.74 -12.19
CA GLN A 48 5.56 3.11 -12.59
C GLN A 48 5.66 4.04 -11.37
N GLY A 49 4.78 3.89 -10.39
CA GLY A 49 4.82 4.67 -9.14
C GLY A 49 6.08 4.41 -8.31
N VAL A 50 6.53 3.16 -8.25
CA VAL A 50 7.81 2.80 -7.60
C VAL A 50 9.00 3.38 -8.37
N ALA A 51 9.00 3.30 -9.71
CA ALA A 51 10.06 3.89 -10.53
C ALA A 51 10.17 5.42 -10.33
N MET A 52 9.04 6.13 -10.21
CA MET A 52 9.02 7.57 -9.90
C MET A 52 9.62 7.89 -8.53
N LEU A 53 9.43 7.02 -7.53
CA LEU A 53 9.99 7.19 -6.19
C LEU A 53 11.45 6.73 -6.09
N SER A 54 11.88 5.81 -6.95
CA SER A 54 13.23 5.24 -6.95
C SER A 54 14.26 6.12 -7.65
N SER A 55 13.83 7.09 -8.46
CA SER A 55 14.72 8.06 -9.09
C SER A 55 15.04 9.18 -8.09
N VAL A 56 15.99 8.91 -7.19
CA VAL A 56 16.57 9.87 -6.24
C VAL A 56 18.08 9.89 -6.39
#